data_AF-A0A3R6GYE1-F1
#
_entry.id   AF-A0A3R6GYE1-F1
#
_cell.length_a   1.000
_cell.length_b   1.000
_cell.length_c   1.000
_cell.angle_alpha   90.00
_cell.angle_beta   90.00
_cell.angle_gamma   90.00
#
_symmetry.space_group_name_H-M   'P 1'
#
loop_
_entity.id
_entity.type
_entity.pdbx_description
1 polymer ?
#
loop_
_entity_poly.entity_id
_entity_poly.type
_entity_poly.pdbx_seq_one_letter_code
_entity_poly.pdbx_strand_id
1 'polypeptide(L)'
;MDRKKIKSLLGLAILRVNEVVPDFEDLDKVLPLLEQAYDEADKSDWISVKERLPEFEEEVLVTNEENKEIWFCHRSNNPSVITAEYKFCNYMLMPVTHWQDIKKLDNG
;
A
#
# COMPACT_ATOMS: atom_id res chain seq x y z
N MET A 1 1.46 7.09 -10.86
CA MET A 1 1.38 5.89 -11.73
C MET A 1 0.03 5.22 -11.51
N ASP A 2 -0.74 4.95 -12.58
CA ASP A 2 -2.11 4.39 -12.47
C ASP A 2 -2.04 2.87 -12.25
N ARG A 3 -2.12 2.45 -10.98
CA ARG A 3 -2.06 1.02 -10.59
C ARG A 3 -3.20 0.21 -11.18
N LYS A 4 -4.39 0.79 -11.31
CA LYS A 4 -5.54 0.11 -11.90
C LYS A 4 -5.26 -0.23 -13.36
N LYS A 5 -4.67 0.72 -14.10
CA LYS A 5 -4.22 0.49 -15.47
C LYS A 5 -3.10 -0.56 -15.55
N ILE A 6 -2.11 -0.52 -14.65
CA ILE A 6 -1.03 -1.51 -14.62
C ILE A 6 -1.56 -2.92 -14.34
N LYS A 7 -2.39 -3.09 -13.32
CA LYS A 7 -3.02 -4.37 -12.99
C LYS A 7 -3.82 -4.91 -14.18
N SER A 8 -4.58 -4.05 -14.85
CA SER A 8 -5.31 -4.43 -16.08
C SER A 8 -4.40 -4.89 -17.20
N LEU A 9 -3.26 -4.22 -17.42
CA LEU A 9 -2.29 -4.58 -18.47
C LEU A 9 -1.58 -5.90 -18.14
N LEU A 10 -1.22 -6.14 -16.88
CA LEU A 10 -0.60 -7.39 -16.42
C LEU A 10 -1.55 -8.57 -16.59
N GLY A 11 -2.84 -8.41 -16.23
CA GLY A 11 -3.85 -9.44 -16.47
C GLY A 11 -4.01 -9.79 -17.95
N LEU A 12 -3.99 -8.78 -18.83
CA LEU A 12 -4.02 -9.01 -20.29
C LEU A 12 -2.75 -9.71 -20.80
N ALA A 13 -1.57 -9.38 -20.26
CA ALA A 13 -0.32 -10.03 -20.63
C ALA A 13 -0.33 -11.52 -20.26
N ILE A 14 -0.81 -11.87 -19.06
CA ILE A 14 -0.97 -13.26 -18.59
C ILE A 14 -1.90 -14.04 -19.54
N LEU A 15 -3.07 -13.47 -19.87
CA LEU A 15 -4.02 -14.11 -20.79
C LEU A 15 -3.39 -14.33 -22.17
N ARG A 16 -2.72 -13.31 -22.71
CA ARG A 16 -2.12 -13.40 -24.05
C ARG A 16 -0.97 -14.39 -24.11
N VAL A 17 -0.15 -14.48 -23.07
CA VAL A 17 0.93 -15.46 -22.96
C VAL A 17 0.36 -16.88 -22.92
N ASN A 18 -0.72 -17.11 -22.16
CA ASN A 18 -1.42 -18.40 -22.12
C ASN A 18 -2.09 -18.78 -23.45
N GLU A 19 -2.59 -17.82 -24.24
CA GLU A 19 -3.28 -18.08 -25.51
C GLU A 19 -2.34 -18.31 -26.70
N VAL A 20 -1.17 -17.66 -26.75
CA VAL A 20 -0.41 -17.49 -28.00
C VAL A 20 0.69 -18.51 -28.19
N VAL A 21 1.20 -19.13 -27.13
CA VAL A 21 2.42 -19.94 -27.27
C VAL A 21 2.39 -21.19 -26.37
N PRO A 22 1.76 -22.29 -26.81
CA PRO A 22 1.89 -23.57 -26.13
C PRO A 22 3.34 -24.11 -26.11
N ASP A 23 4.22 -23.63 -27.00
CA ASP A 23 5.63 -24.02 -27.12
C ASP A 23 6.62 -22.91 -26.69
N PHE A 24 6.22 -21.98 -25.82
CA PHE A 24 7.18 -21.01 -25.31
C PHE A 24 8.04 -21.71 -24.27
N GLU A 25 9.28 -22.02 -24.66
CA GLU A 25 10.28 -22.74 -23.85
C GLU A 25 10.52 -22.12 -22.46
N ASP A 26 10.14 -20.85 -22.28
CA ASP A 26 10.27 -20.08 -21.05
C ASP A 26 8.93 -19.70 -20.40
N LEU A 27 7.80 -20.31 -20.81
CA LEU A 27 6.46 -19.99 -20.24
C LEU A 27 6.46 -20.15 -18.72
N ASP A 28 7.01 -21.25 -18.24
CA ASP A 28 7.14 -21.57 -16.82
C ASP A 28 8.06 -20.60 -16.06
N LYS A 29 8.87 -19.80 -16.77
CA LYS A 29 9.71 -18.76 -16.17
C LYS A 29 9.04 -17.38 -16.20
N VAL A 30 8.28 -17.07 -17.24
CA VAL A 30 7.65 -15.75 -17.44
C VAL A 30 6.33 -15.64 -16.70
N LEU A 31 5.50 -16.68 -16.71
CA LEU A 31 4.18 -16.64 -16.09
C LEU A 31 4.24 -16.33 -14.58
N PRO A 32 5.12 -16.97 -13.78
CA PRO A 32 5.24 -16.65 -12.35
C PRO A 32 5.70 -15.22 -12.08
N LEU A 33 6.51 -14.62 -12.97
CA LEU A 33 6.95 -13.22 -12.84
C LEU A 33 5.81 -12.25 -13.12
N LEU A 34 4.95 -12.54 -14.10
CA LEU A 34 3.77 -11.74 -14.40
C LEU A 34 2.72 -11.85 -13.29
N GLU A 35 2.51 -13.03 -12.73
CA GLU A 35 1.64 -13.26 -11.57
C GLU A 35 2.14 -12.50 -10.34
N GLN A 36 3.44 -12.60 -10.03
CA GLN A 36 4.05 -11.81 -8.94
C GLN A 36 3.90 -10.31 -9.14
N ALA A 37 4.11 -9.82 -10.37
CA ALA A 37 3.90 -8.40 -10.67
C ALA A 37 2.43 -7.99 -10.53
N TYR A 38 1.49 -8.87 -10.88
CA TYR A 38 0.06 -8.62 -10.74
C TYR A 38 -0.35 -8.55 -9.27
N ASP A 39 0.13 -9.49 -8.45
CA ASP A 39 -0.11 -9.50 -7.01
C ASP A 39 0.50 -8.28 -6.33
N GLU A 40 1.73 -7.91 -6.69
CA GLU A 40 2.39 -6.70 -6.19
C GLU A 40 1.63 -5.43 -6.57
N ALA A 41 1.08 -5.37 -7.79
CA ALA A 41 0.25 -4.26 -8.24
C ALA A 41 -1.09 -4.18 -7.50
N ASP A 42 -1.56 -5.29 -6.91
CA ASP A 42 -2.79 -5.35 -6.12
C ASP A 42 -2.59 -5.07 -4.62
N LYS A 43 -1.34 -5.10 -4.14
CA LYS A 43 -1.05 -4.76 -2.75
C LYS A 43 -1.51 -3.34 -2.44
N SER A 44 -2.24 -3.24 -1.35
CA SER A 44 -2.69 -1.98 -0.78
C SER A 44 -1.47 -1.13 -0.40
N ASP A 45 -1.54 0.18 -0.64
CA ASP A 45 -0.56 1.14 -0.10
C ASP A 45 -0.63 1.28 1.43
N TRP A 46 -1.68 0.72 2.04
CA TRP A 46 -1.91 0.76 3.47
C TRP A 46 -1.11 -0.34 4.19
N ILE A 47 -0.19 0.10 5.05
CA ILE A 47 0.65 -0.74 5.91
C ILE A 47 -0.04 -0.89 7.26
N SER A 48 -0.17 -2.13 7.75
CA SER A 48 -0.74 -2.35 9.08
C SER A 48 0.22 -1.86 10.17
N VAL A 49 -0.31 -1.21 11.21
CA VAL A 49 0.49 -0.80 12.39
C VAL A 49 1.10 -1.99 13.13
N LYS A 50 0.57 -3.21 12.92
CA LYS A 50 1.12 -4.46 13.47
C LYS A 50 2.33 -4.96 12.69
N GLU A 51 2.44 -4.59 11.41
CA GLU A 51 3.57 -4.96 10.54
C GLU A 51 4.73 -3.98 10.73
N ARG A 52 4.43 -2.68 10.61
CA ARG A 52 5.43 -1.61 10.76
C ARG A 52 4.73 -0.32 11.17
N LEU A 53 5.45 0.51 11.91
CA LEU A 53 5.02 1.86 12.27
C LEU A 53 5.78 2.90 11.42
N PRO A 54 5.17 4.06 11.12
CA PRO A 54 5.90 5.17 10.50
C PRO A 54 6.98 5.70 11.45
N GLU A 55 7.94 6.47 10.93
CA GLU A 55 8.95 7.09 11.77
C GLU A 55 8.33 8.15 12.69
N PHE A 56 9.06 8.51 13.76
CA PHE A 56 8.61 9.61 14.62
C PHE A 56 8.66 10.94 13.87
N GLU A 57 7.66 11.78 14.12
CA GLU A 57 7.45 13.10 13.52
C GLU A 57 7.18 13.06 11.99
N GLU A 58 7.03 11.87 11.42
CA GLU A 58 6.62 11.68 10.03
C GLU A 58 5.10 11.82 9.90
N GLU A 59 4.67 12.76 9.05
CA GLU A 59 3.26 12.94 8.74
C GLU A 59 2.81 11.89 7.71
N VAL A 60 1.76 11.16 8.06
CA VAL A 60 1.22 10.06 7.26
C VAL A 60 -0.30 10.16 7.16
N LEU A 61 -0.86 9.50 6.15
CA LEU A 61 -2.29 9.21 6.14
C LEU A 61 -2.52 7.96 6.99
N VAL A 62 -3.54 7.99 7.83
CA VAL A 62 -3.97 6.86 8.66
C VAL A 62 -5.43 6.52 8.39
N THR A 63 -5.80 5.28 8.72
CA THR A 63 -7.19 4.80 8.65
C THR A 63 -7.44 3.71 9.69
N ASN A 64 -8.70 3.31 9.81
CA ASN A 64 -9.09 2.12 10.56
C ASN A 64 -9.92 1.15 9.72
N GLU A 65 -9.95 -0.11 10.14
CA GLU A 65 -10.64 -1.18 9.41
C GLU A 65 -12.17 -1.03 9.42
N GLU A 66 -12.71 -0.37 10.46
CA GLU A 66 -14.16 -0.29 10.71
C GLU A 66 -14.85 0.74 9.81
N ASN A 67 -14.41 2.00 9.86
CA ASN A 67 -15.04 3.10 9.12
C ASN A 67 -14.30 3.47 7.83
N LYS A 68 -13.03 3.06 7.69
CA LYS A 68 -12.17 3.35 6.53
C LYS A 68 -12.08 4.85 6.19
N GLU A 69 -12.31 5.73 7.14
CA GLU A 69 -12.04 7.16 6.98
C GLU A 69 -10.53 7.39 6.95
N ILE A 70 -10.10 8.45 6.26
CA ILE A 70 -8.68 8.76 6.06
C ILE A 70 -8.40 10.13 6.64
N TRP A 71 -7.38 10.22 7.49
CA TRP A 71 -6.96 11.49 8.09
C TRP A 71 -5.44 11.56 8.27
N PHE A 72 -4.92 12.76 8.53
CA PHE A 72 -3.51 12.99 8.81
C PHE A 72 -3.17 12.66 10.25
N CYS A 73 -2.02 12.04 10.46
CA CYS A 73 -1.50 11.74 11.78
C CYS A 73 0.03 11.64 11.74
N HIS A 74 0.66 11.65 12.90
CA HIS A 74 2.09 11.34 13.07
C HIS A 74 2.31 10.65 14.42
N ARG A 75 3.48 10.03 14.59
CA ARG A 75 3.93 9.52 15.89
C ARG A 75 4.82 10.53 16.57
N SER A 76 4.77 10.65 17.89
CA SER A 76 5.70 11.50 18.63
C SER A 76 6.35 10.79 19.82
N ASN A 77 7.53 11.25 20.23
CA ASN A 77 8.14 10.89 21.51
C ASN A 77 7.79 11.87 22.64
N ASN A 78 7.12 12.98 22.34
CA ASN A 78 6.67 13.92 23.36
C ASN A 78 5.38 13.40 24.02
N PRO A 79 5.42 12.99 25.31
CA PRO A 79 4.27 12.40 25.98
C PRO A 79 3.08 13.37 26.11
N SER A 80 3.29 14.69 26.00
CA SER A 80 2.21 15.68 26.09
C SER A 80 1.29 15.70 24.88
N VAL A 81 1.71 15.14 23.75
CA VAL A 81 0.94 15.15 22.49
C VAL A 81 0.48 13.75 22.06
N ILE A 82 0.94 12.69 22.72
CA ILE A 82 0.51 11.32 22.45
C ILE A 82 -0.91 11.15 22.99
N THR A 83 -1.84 10.81 22.12
CA THR A 83 -3.27 10.67 22.46
C THR A 83 -3.85 9.30 22.12
N ALA A 84 -3.06 8.42 21.48
CA ALA A 84 -3.50 7.10 21.08
C ALA A 84 -2.37 6.05 21.19
N GLU A 85 -2.74 4.78 20.95
CA GLU A 85 -1.81 3.65 20.90
C GLU A 85 -0.70 3.87 19.85
N TYR A 86 0.37 3.07 19.97
CA TYR A 86 1.56 3.15 19.11
C TYR A 86 2.25 4.52 19.07
N LYS A 87 1.94 5.38 20.07
CA LYS A 87 2.44 6.76 20.21
C LYS A 87 1.95 7.72 19.12
N PHE A 88 0.77 7.47 18.55
CA PHE A 88 0.16 8.40 17.61
C PHE A 88 -0.40 9.64 18.32
N CYS A 89 -0.22 10.80 17.66
CA CYS A 89 -0.85 12.07 17.99
C CYS A 89 -2.19 12.18 17.24
N ASN A 90 -3.16 11.38 17.66
CA ASN A 90 -4.44 11.20 16.98
C ASN A 90 -5.59 11.84 17.76
N TYR A 91 -6.16 12.92 17.21
CA TYR A 91 -7.25 13.67 17.82
C TYR A 91 -8.64 13.28 17.30
N MET A 92 -8.73 12.34 16.36
CA MET A 92 -10.00 11.85 15.82
C MET A 92 -10.72 10.88 16.76
N LEU A 93 -10.07 10.44 17.86
CA LEU A 93 -10.59 9.46 18.83
C LEU A 93 -10.95 8.09 18.22
N MET A 94 -10.48 7.80 17.01
CA MET A 94 -10.65 6.52 16.33
C MET A 94 -9.35 5.72 16.41
N PRO A 95 -9.38 4.38 16.55
CA PRO A 95 -8.15 3.59 16.53
C PRO A 95 -7.42 3.79 15.19
N VAL A 96 -6.09 3.72 15.19
CA VAL A 96 -5.30 3.68 13.94
C VAL A 96 -4.91 2.24 13.70
N THR A 97 -5.34 1.65 12.58
CA THR A 97 -4.99 0.25 12.23
C THR A 97 -4.05 0.17 11.04
N HIS A 98 -4.10 1.14 10.13
CA HIS A 98 -3.22 1.20 8.95
C HIS A 98 -2.75 2.63 8.67
N TRP A 99 -1.63 2.73 7.97
CA TRP A 99 -1.06 4.00 7.52
C TRP A 99 -0.44 3.89 6.13
N GLN A 100 -0.26 5.01 5.45
CA GLN A 100 0.48 5.09 4.19
C GLN A 100 1.21 6.44 4.09
N ASP A 101 2.28 6.47 3.29
CA ASP A 101 3.03 7.69 3.02
C ASP A 101 2.18 8.75 2.32
N ILE A 102 2.42 10.02 2.67
CA ILE A 102 1.88 11.15 1.90
C ILE A 102 2.74 11.31 0.64
N LYS A 103 2.15 11.03 -0.52
CA LYS A 103 2.81 11.23 -1.81
C LYS A 103 3.05 12.72 -2.02
N LYS A 104 4.32 13.14 -1.96
CA LYS A 104 4.72 14.51 -2.34
C LYS A 104 4.37 14.73 -3.81
N LEU A 105 3.83 15.91 -4.12
CA LEU A 105 3.68 16.32 -5.51
C LEU A 105 5.07 16.60 -6.07
N ASP A 106 5.44 15.92 -7.15
CA ASP A 106 6.63 16.30 -7.92
C ASP A 106 6.35 17.67 -8.53
N ASN A 107 6.98 18.71 -7.98
CA ASN A 107 7.02 20.03 -8.60
C ASN A 107 8.00 19.92 -9.77
N GLY A 108 7.46 19.62 -10.95
CA GLY A 108 8.21 19.55 -12.21
C GLY A 108 8.94 20.84 -12.58
#